data_AF-A0A0R3LHR2-F1
#
_entry.id   AF-A0A0R3LHR2-F1
#
_cell.length_a   1.000
_cell.length_b   1.000
_cell.length_c   1.000
_cell.angle_alpha   90.00
_cell.angle_beta   90.00
_cell.angle_gamma   90.00
#
_symmetry.space_group_name_H-M   'P 1'
#
loop_
_entity.id
_entity.type
_entity.pdbx_description
1 polymer ?
#
loop_
_entity_poly.entity_id
_entity_poly.type
_entity_poly.pdbx_seq_one_letter_code
_entity_poly.pdbx_strand_id
1 'polypeptide(L)'
;MPTTICRLYDSHADARRVIIALEVAGLPPSETSMISNNSDTWYSATESTNVVPLRKPRTSSETARDRKFEGAAVGAAIGATAATAASLVTMLALPGIGAVVGVGWLAAMLGSMAIGGVTGGLLGALTNAGISEEDAHVFAEGVRRGGTLVASRVPPADVPRIEPIMNRSAVRLQERCELYRRSGWQAFDPTAVPYTADQVRNERALHAN
;
A
#
# COMPACT_ATOMS: atom_id res chain seq x y z
N MET A 1 -17.35 4.30 -17.15
CA MET A 1 -16.72 4.35 -15.81
C MET A 1 -15.21 4.36 -15.98
N PRO A 2 -14.43 4.97 -15.06
CA PRO A 2 -12.97 4.88 -15.11
C PRO A 2 -12.51 3.43 -14.88
N THR A 3 -11.43 3.04 -15.53
CA THR A 3 -10.78 1.75 -15.36
C THR A 3 -9.66 1.88 -14.33
N THR A 4 -9.61 1.00 -13.34
CA THR A 4 -8.47 0.96 -12.41
C THR A 4 -7.33 0.18 -13.04
N ILE A 5 -6.17 0.83 -13.18
CA ILE A 5 -4.92 0.19 -13.59
C ILE A 5 -4.02 0.09 -12.36
N CYS A 6 -3.56 -1.12 -12.04
CA CYS A 6 -2.60 -1.37 -10.97
C CYS A 6 -1.28 -1.89 -11.54
N ARG A 7 -0.18 -1.42 -10.97
CA ARG A 7 1.18 -1.87 -11.28
C ARG A 7 2.01 -2.01 -10.01
N LEU A 8 2.85 -3.04 -9.99
CA LEU A 8 3.82 -3.29 -8.91
C LEU A 8 5.20 -2.84 -9.38
N TYR A 9 5.97 -2.27 -8.47
CA TYR A 9 7.35 -1.83 -8.68
C TYR A 9 8.22 -2.40 -7.56
N ASP A 10 9.47 -2.73 -7.88
CA ASP A 10 10.40 -3.27 -6.88
C ASP A 10 10.94 -2.19 -5.94
N SER A 11 10.95 -0.93 -6.38
CA SER A 11 11.44 0.19 -5.58
C SER A 11 10.40 1.32 -5.45
N HIS A 12 10.41 1.97 -4.29
CA HIS A 12 9.65 3.20 -4.07
C HIS A 12 10.06 4.31 -5.05
N ALA A 13 11.35 4.35 -5.41
CA ALA A 13 11.88 5.35 -6.33
C ALA A 13 11.28 5.21 -7.75
N ASP A 14 11.14 3.99 -8.26
CA ASP A 14 10.53 3.73 -9.57
C ASP A 14 9.04 4.08 -9.58
N ALA A 15 8.32 3.64 -8.56
CA ALA A 15 6.92 4.02 -8.37
C ALA A 15 6.76 5.55 -8.35
N ARG A 16 7.59 6.26 -7.58
CA ARG A 16 7.54 7.73 -7.50
C ARG A 16 7.80 8.41 -8.84
N ARG A 17 8.72 7.90 -9.67
CA ARG A 17 8.95 8.41 -11.03
C ARG A 17 7.70 8.26 -11.90
N VAL A 18 7.00 7.14 -11.77
CA VAL A 18 5.73 6.93 -12.47
C VAL A 18 4.66 7.91 -12.00
N ILE A 19 4.48 8.09 -10.68
CA ILE A 19 3.51 9.07 -10.14
C ILE A 19 3.74 10.46 -10.75
N ILE A 20 4.99 10.94 -10.73
CA ILE A 20 5.33 12.25 -11.31
C ILE A 20 5.01 12.29 -12.81
N ALA A 21 5.31 11.22 -13.55
CA ALA A 21 5.01 11.15 -14.98
C ALA A 21 3.50 11.12 -15.27
N LEU A 22 2.69 10.50 -14.40
CA LEU A 22 1.23 10.50 -14.49
C LEU A 22 0.66 11.90 -14.27
N GLU A 23 1.15 12.62 -13.27
CA GLU A 23 0.75 14.01 -12.99
C GLU A 23 1.09 14.94 -14.17
N VAL A 24 2.30 14.80 -14.73
CA VAL A 24 2.72 15.54 -15.93
C VAL A 24 1.84 15.19 -17.14
N ALA A 25 1.37 13.95 -17.24
CA ALA A 25 0.43 13.53 -18.27
C ALA A 25 -1.01 14.02 -18.02
N GLY A 26 -1.26 14.72 -16.90
CA GLY A 26 -2.56 15.30 -16.57
C GLY A 26 -3.50 14.37 -15.80
N LEU A 27 -3.02 13.23 -15.30
CA LEU A 27 -3.79 12.41 -14.36
C LEU A 27 -3.68 13.05 -12.97
N PRO A 28 -4.79 13.50 -12.35
CA PRO A 28 -4.72 14.22 -11.09
C PRO A 28 -4.28 13.30 -9.94
N PRO A 29 -3.61 13.83 -8.90
CA PRO A 29 -3.19 13.05 -7.73
C PRO A 29 -4.35 12.36 -7.01
N SER A 30 -5.57 12.92 -7.07
CA SER A 30 -6.78 12.33 -6.49
C SER A 30 -7.18 10.99 -7.12
N GLU A 31 -6.80 10.77 -8.38
CA GLU A 31 -7.05 9.51 -9.11
C GLU A 31 -5.91 8.51 -8.98
N THR A 32 -4.82 8.89 -8.33
CA THR A 32 -3.64 8.04 -8.15
C THR A 32 -3.46 7.69 -6.67
N SER A 33 -3.01 6.46 -6.42
CA SER A 33 -2.69 6.00 -5.08
C SER A 33 -1.42 5.16 -5.11
N MET A 34 -0.63 5.23 -4.05
CA MET A 34 0.60 4.49 -3.89
C MET A 34 0.64 3.84 -2.51
N ILE A 35 0.93 2.55 -2.44
CA ILE A 35 1.13 1.81 -1.18
C ILE A 35 2.52 1.18 -1.23
N SER A 36 3.39 1.57 -0.31
CA SER A 36 4.79 1.13 -0.26
C SER A 36 5.07 0.42 1.05
N ASN A 37 5.76 -0.72 0.99
CA ASN A 37 6.30 -1.35 2.19
C ASN A 37 7.26 -0.40 2.94
N ASN A 38 7.22 -0.41 4.27
CA ASN A 38 8.08 0.38 5.15
C ASN A 38 8.69 -0.46 6.30
N SER A 39 8.89 -1.77 6.11
CA SER A 39 9.50 -2.65 7.12
C SER A 39 10.94 -2.24 7.48
N ASP A 40 11.65 -1.59 6.57
CA ASP A 40 12.99 -1.04 6.77
C ASP A 40 12.98 0.43 7.23
N THR A 41 11.81 0.99 7.55
CA THR A 41 11.63 2.34 8.12
C THR A 41 12.23 3.47 7.28
N TRP A 42 12.32 3.29 5.97
CA TRP A 42 12.83 4.31 5.04
C TRP A 42 12.02 5.62 5.11
N TYR A 43 10.75 5.54 5.49
CA TYR A 43 9.92 6.68 5.85
C TYR A 43 9.65 6.66 7.35
N SER A 44 9.93 7.79 8.00
CA SER A 44 9.56 8.05 9.40
C SER A 44 8.42 9.04 9.44
N ALA A 45 7.35 8.71 10.17
CA ALA A 45 6.23 9.62 10.36
C ALA A 45 6.71 10.90 11.09
N THR A 46 6.41 12.04 10.50
CA THR A 46 6.56 13.35 11.15
C THR A 46 5.27 13.71 11.89
N GLU A 47 5.29 14.77 12.70
CA GLU A 47 4.09 15.24 13.42
C GLU A 47 2.88 15.52 12.51
N SER A 48 3.12 15.81 11.23
CA SER A 48 2.07 16.08 10.23
C SER A 48 1.57 14.84 9.48
N THR A 49 2.11 13.65 9.77
CA THR A 49 1.71 12.39 9.10
C THR A 49 0.54 11.75 9.83
N ASN A 50 -0.50 11.34 9.10
CA ASN A 50 -1.59 10.56 9.69
C ASN A 50 -1.10 9.14 10.00
N VAL A 51 -1.16 8.73 11.27
CA VAL A 51 -0.84 7.37 11.70
C VAL A 51 -2.13 6.65 12.04
N VAL A 52 -2.41 5.55 11.34
CA VAL A 52 -3.59 4.71 11.60
C VAL A 52 -3.15 3.49 12.41
N PRO A 53 -3.41 3.45 13.73
CA PRO A 53 -2.99 2.33 14.57
C PRO A 53 -3.84 1.08 14.30
N LEU A 54 -3.18 -0.09 14.31
CA LEU A 54 -3.88 -1.38 14.27
C LEU A 54 -4.60 -1.60 15.61
N ARG A 55 -5.94 -1.66 15.60
CA ARG A 55 -6.73 -1.98 16.81
C ARG A 55 -6.43 -3.43 17.24
N LYS A 56 -5.82 -3.63 18.40
CA LYS A 56 -5.82 -4.96 19.07
C LYS A 56 -7.26 -5.38 19.40
N PRO A 57 -7.62 -6.67 19.33
CA PRO A 57 -8.87 -7.16 19.90
C PRO A 57 -8.89 -6.80 21.39
N ARG A 58 -10.00 -6.26 21.89
CA ARG A 58 -10.15 -5.92 23.31
C ARG A 58 -10.22 -7.21 24.12
N THR A 59 -9.15 -7.54 24.83
CA THR A 59 -9.25 -8.22 26.12
C THR A 59 -9.00 -7.18 27.21
N SER A 60 -9.98 -7.04 28.09
CA SER A 60 -9.99 -6.12 29.21
C SER A 60 -8.80 -6.32 30.15
N SER A 61 -8.24 -5.20 30.62
CA SER A 61 -7.58 -4.96 31.92
C SER A 61 -6.23 -4.23 31.82
N GLU A 62 -6.03 -3.36 32.81
CA GLU A 62 -4.96 -2.40 32.98
C GLU A 62 -3.56 -3.03 33.06
N THR A 63 -2.59 -2.40 32.39
CA THR A 63 -1.37 -1.76 32.94
C THR A 63 -0.32 -1.71 31.84
N ALA A 64 -0.30 -0.60 31.12
CA ALA A 64 0.81 -0.27 30.24
C ALA A 64 1.95 0.33 31.08
N ARG A 65 2.95 -0.49 31.39
CA ARG A 65 4.30 0.01 31.71
C ARG A 65 5.33 -0.68 30.83
N ASP A 66 6.27 0.14 30.37
CA ASP A 66 7.47 -0.17 29.61
C ASP A 66 7.31 -0.77 28.20
N ARG A 67 6.83 0.09 27.30
CA ARG A 67 7.58 0.34 26.04
C ARG A 67 7.60 1.84 25.80
N LYS A 68 8.80 2.42 25.67
CA LYS A 68 9.00 3.76 25.10
C LYS A 68 8.43 3.78 23.68
N PHE A 69 7.17 4.17 23.58
CA PHE A 69 6.58 4.79 22.39
C PHE A 69 6.44 6.28 22.74
N GLU A 70 7.52 7.03 22.61
CA GLU A 70 7.44 8.49 22.50
C GLU A 70 6.98 8.78 21.07
N GLY A 71 5.66 8.99 20.92
CA GLY A 71 5.05 9.29 19.63
C GLY A 71 3.55 9.02 19.64
N ALA A 72 2.79 9.99 20.13
CA ALA A 72 1.40 10.25 19.79
C ALA A 72 0.37 9.13 20.09
N ALA A 73 -0.15 9.15 21.32
CA ALA A 73 -1.57 8.88 21.54
C ALA A 73 -2.41 10.00 20.89
N VAL A 74 -2.47 10.05 19.55
CA VAL A 74 -3.43 10.90 18.82
C VAL A 74 -4.65 10.04 18.51
N GLY A 75 -5.47 9.88 19.55
CA GLY A 75 -6.82 9.37 19.47
C GLY A 75 -7.79 10.45 19.97
N ALA A 76 -7.84 11.60 19.30
CA ALA A 76 -8.84 12.65 19.54
C ALA A 76 -8.76 13.74 18.46
N ALA A 77 -9.30 13.48 17.25
CA ALA A 77 -9.86 14.47 16.31
C ALA A 77 -9.85 13.92 14.86
N ILE A 78 -10.79 13.03 14.54
CA ILE A 78 -11.29 12.93 13.15
C ILE A 78 -12.74 13.37 13.19
N GLY A 79 -12.91 14.65 13.49
CA GLY A 79 -14.09 15.44 13.18
C GLY A 79 -13.57 16.71 12.51
N ALA A 80 -14.16 17.06 11.36
CA ALA A 80 -13.85 18.22 10.52
C ALA A 80 -12.64 18.09 9.56
N THR A 81 -12.83 17.39 8.43
CA THR A 81 -12.96 17.98 7.08
C THR A 81 -12.65 16.93 6.02
N ALA A 82 -13.66 16.58 5.22
CA ALA A 82 -13.53 15.71 4.05
C ALA A 82 -12.83 16.41 2.85
N ALA A 83 -11.95 17.40 3.08
CA ALA A 83 -11.59 18.38 2.05
C ALA A 83 -10.16 18.28 1.47
N THR A 84 -9.27 17.40 1.96
CA THR A 84 -7.86 17.35 1.47
C THR A 84 -7.28 15.93 1.34
N ALA A 85 -8.09 14.92 1.03
CA ALA A 85 -7.65 13.52 0.99
C ALA A 85 -6.57 13.19 -0.07
N ALA A 86 -6.31 14.05 -1.06
CA ALA A 86 -5.37 13.76 -2.14
C ALA A 86 -3.88 13.93 -1.74
N SER A 87 -3.58 14.63 -0.64
CA SER A 87 -2.19 14.95 -0.25
C SER A 87 -1.72 14.22 1.02
N LEU A 88 -2.58 13.38 1.61
CA LEU A 88 -2.28 12.79 2.91
C LEU A 88 -1.40 11.56 2.76
N VAL A 89 -0.18 11.65 3.30
CA VAL A 89 0.65 10.48 3.56
C VAL A 89 0.15 9.84 4.84
N THR A 90 -0.16 8.55 4.74
CA THR A 90 -0.70 7.75 5.84
C THR A 90 0.25 6.60 6.14
N MET A 91 0.65 6.47 7.40
CA MET A 91 1.29 5.25 7.91
C MET A 91 0.23 4.28 8.39
N LEU A 92 0.32 3.05 7.92
CA LEU A 92 -0.62 1.98 8.28
C LEU A 92 0.13 0.69 8.58
N ALA A 93 -0.33 -0.04 9.60
CA ALA A 93 0.10 -1.42 9.82
C ALA A 93 -0.95 -2.35 9.22
N LEU A 94 -0.57 -3.09 8.18
CA LEU A 94 -1.46 -4.01 7.48
C LEU A 94 -1.22 -5.45 7.95
N PRO A 95 -2.29 -6.24 8.22
CA PRO A 95 -2.18 -7.67 8.48
C PRO A 95 -1.43 -8.38 7.33
N GLY A 96 -0.47 -9.24 7.67
CA GLY A 96 0.35 -9.97 6.70
C GLY A 96 1.42 -9.12 6.01
N ILE A 97 1.30 -7.80 5.91
CA ILE A 97 2.28 -6.97 5.19
C ILE A 97 3.25 -6.29 6.16
N GLY A 98 2.76 -5.87 7.33
CA GLY A 98 3.52 -5.03 8.27
C GLY A 98 3.31 -3.54 8.03
N ALA A 99 4.31 -2.72 8.37
CA ALA A 99 4.23 -1.28 8.20
C ALA A 99 4.28 -0.88 6.72
N VAL A 100 3.36 -0.01 6.31
CA VAL A 100 3.31 0.56 4.96
C VAL A 100 3.09 2.07 5.01
N VAL A 101 3.59 2.75 3.96
CA VAL A 101 3.26 4.13 3.63
C VAL A 101 2.23 4.11 2.51
N GLY A 102 1.09 4.76 2.72
CA GLY A 102 0.06 4.94 1.72
C GLY A 102 -0.18 6.41 1.38
N VAL A 103 -0.44 6.71 0.11
CA VAL A 103 -0.89 8.03 -0.37
C VAL A 103 -2.07 7.83 -1.31
N GLY A 104 -3.04 8.75 -1.28
CA GLY A 104 -4.16 8.78 -2.21
C GLY A 104 -5.36 7.93 -1.78
N TRP A 105 -6.28 7.70 -2.71
CA TRP A 105 -7.61 7.16 -2.40
C TRP A 105 -7.60 5.73 -1.86
N LEU A 106 -6.69 4.86 -2.32
CA LEU A 106 -6.60 3.47 -1.83
C LEU A 106 -6.07 3.45 -0.40
N ALA A 107 -5.10 4.32 -0.09
CA ALA A 107 -4.60 4.50 1.28
C ALA A 107 -5.70 5.01 2.22
N ALA A 108 -6.53 5.96 1.78
CA ALA A 108 -7.67 6.44 2.54
C ALA A 108 -8.70 5.33 2.80
N MET A 109 -8.98 4.47 1.80
CA MET A 109 -9.82 3.29 1.98
C MET A 109 -9.23 2.34 3.03
N LEU A 110 -7.94 2.02 2.93
CA LEU A 110 -7.28 1.15 3.91
C LEU A 110 -7.31 1.74 5.33
N GLY A 111 -7.13 3.06 5.46
CA GLY A 111 -7.23 3.76 6.74
C GLY A 111 -8.63 3.74 7.33
N SER A 112 -9.69 3.88 6.52
CA SER A 112 -11.08 3.85 7.00
C SER A 112 -11.53 2.46 7.43
N MET A 113 -11.02 1.40 6.77
CA MET A 113 -11.32 0.01 7.12
C MET A 113 -10.80 -0.38 8.51
N ALA A 114 -9.76 0.31 9.01
CA ALA A 114 -9.26 0.11 10.38
C ALA A 114 -10.24 0.57 11.48
N ILE A 115 -11.24 1.41 11.14
CA ILE A 115 -12.14 2.06 12.11
C ILE A 115 -13.48 1.31 12.23
N GLY A 116 -13.88 0.48 11.25
CA GLY A 116 -15.23 -0.11 11.20
C GLY A 116 -15.33 -1.48 10.51
N GLY A 117 -14.79 -2.54 11.14
CA GLY A 117 -15.40 -3.88 11.09
C GLY A 117 -15.38 -4.68 9.78
N VAL A 118 -14.65 -4.30 8.74
CA VAL A 118 -14.44 -5.15 7.56
C VAL A 118 -13.01 -5.65 7.54
N THR A 119 -12.87 -6.97 7.45
CA THR A 119 -11.64 -7.74 7.25
C THR A 119 -11.01 -7.45 5.87
N GLY A 120 -10.76 -6.19 5.52
CA GLY A 120 -10.17 -5.84 4.24
C GLY A 120 -8.83 -5.17 4.42
N GLY A 121 -7.78 -6.00 4.42
CA GLY A 121 -6.43 -5.51 4.17
C GLY A 121 -6.27 -5.10 2.70
N LEU A 122 -5.02 -4.99 2.25
CA LEU A 122 -4.70 -4.60 0.87
C LEU A 122 -5.44 -5.44 -0.18
N LEU A 123 -5.59 -6.75 0.06
CA LEU A 123 -6.36 -7.64 -0.81
C LEU A 123 -7.81 -7.15 -1.02
N GLY A 124 -8.53 -6.87 0.07
CA GLY A 124 -9.92 -6.41 0.00
C GLY A 124 -10.06 -5.01 -0.62
N ALA A 125 -9.09 -4.12 -0.38
CA ALA A 125 -9.10 -2.80 -1.00
C ALA A 125 -8.87 -2.90 -2.52
N LEU A 126 -8.01 -3.81 -2.98
CA LEU A 126 -7.74 -4.06 -4.39
C LEU A 126 -8.94 -4.71 -5.10
N THR A 127 -9.57 -5.72 -4.50
CA THR A 127 -10.75 -6.35 -5.10
C THR A 127 -11.93 -5.38 -5.16
N ASN A 128 -12.14 -4.56 -4.13
CA ASN A 128 -13.14 -3.49 -4.15
C ASN A 128 -12.82 -2.40 -5.20
N ALA A 129 -11.54 -2.24 -5.57
CA ALA A 129 -11.10 -1.36 -6.64
C ALA A 129 -11.31 -1.93 -8.06
N GLY A 130 -11.86 -3.15 -8.17
CA GLY A 130 -12.10 -3.84 -9.46
C GLY A 130 -10.92 -4.65 -9.97
N ILE A 131 -9.88 -4.87 -9.15
CA ILE A 131 -8.78 -5.77 -9.50
C ILE A 131 -9.23 -7.21 -9.28
N SER A 132 -8.84 -8.11 -10.20
CA SER A 132 -9.14 -9.54 -10.07
C SER A 132 -8.56 -10.08 -8.75
N GLU A 133 -9.23 -11.04 -8.13
CA GLU A 133 -8.74 -11.63 -6.87
C GLU A 133 -7.36 -12.28 -7.06
N GLU A 134 -7.13 -12.93 -8.21
CA GLU A 134 -5.83 -13.52 -8.56
C GLU A 134 -4.72 -12.45 -8.58
N ASP A 135 -4.91 -11.35 -9.30
CA ASP A 135 -3.90 -10.28 -9.36
C ASP A 135 -3.74 -9.58 -8.00
N ALA A 136 -4.84 -9.39 -7.27
CA ALA A 136 -4.83 -8.74 -5.96
C ALA A 136 -3.98 -9.51 -4.95
N HIS A 137 -3.98 -10.85 -5.00
CA HIS A 137 -3.06 -11.66 -4.19
C HIS A 137 -1.59 -11.41 -4.55
N VAL A 138 -1.26 -11.34 -5.84
CA VAL A 138 0.12 -11.11 -6.29
C VAL A 138 0.59 -9.70 -5.90
N PHE A 139 -0.28 -8.69 -6.03
CA PHE A 139 0.01 -7.33 -5.58
C PHE A 139 0.23 -7.25 -4.07
N ALA A 140 -0.64 -7.89 -3.28
CA ALA A 140 -0.51 -7.90 -1.82
C ALA A 140 0.77 -8.60 -1.36
N GLU A 141 1.11 -9.74 -1.99
CA GLU A 141 2.38 -10.43 -1.74
C GLU A 141 3.58 -9.59 -2.20
N GLY A 142 3.48 -8.90 -3.34
CA GLY A 142 4.51 -7.98 -3.82
C GLY A 142 4.83 -6.87 -2.83
N VAL A 143 3.81 -6.23 -2.26
CA VAL A 143 3.98 -5.21 -1.21
C VAL A 143 4.51 -5.85 0.08
N ARG A 144 4.02 -7.03 0.48
CA ARG A 144 4.54 -7.79 1.64
C ARG A 144 6.04 -8.06 1.53
N ARG A 145 6.53 -8.41 0.34
CA ARG A 145 7.95 -8.70 0.05
C ARG A 145 8.83 -7.47 -0.16
N GLY A 146 8.28 -6.26 -0.03
CA GLY A 146 9.07 -5.03 -0.09
C GLY A 146 8.79 -4.12 -1.27
N GLY A 147 7.92 -4.53 -2.20
CA GLY A 147 7.55 -3.74 -3.36
C GLY A 147 6.67 -2.54 -3.03
N THR A 148 6.41 -1.76 -4.08
CA THR A 148 5.51 -0.60 -4.06
C THR A 148 4.42 -0.80 -5.10
N LEU A 149 3.17 -0.65 -4.69
CA LEU A 149 2.00 -0.70 -5.56
C LEU A 149 1.62 0.73 -5.96
N VAL A 150 1.31 0.95 -7.24
CA VAL A 150 0.59 2.15 -7.71
C VAL A 150 -0.73 1.71 -8.35
N ALA A 151 -1.80 2.41 -7.97
CA ALA A 151 -3.14 2.24 -8.51
C ALA A 151 -3.65 3.57 -9.06
N SER A 152 -4.14 3.58 -10.30
CA SER A 152 -4.66 4.76 -10.98
C SER A 152 -6.04 4.48 -11.53
N ARG A 153 -7.00 5.36 -11.26
CA ARG A 153 -8.33 5.34 -11.90
C ARG A 153 -8.28 6.21 -13.14
N VAL A 154 -8.42 5.59 -14.30
CA VAL A 154 -8.15 6.24 -15.59
C VAL A 154 -9.42 6.30 -16.42
N PRO A 155 -9.84 7.49 -16.91
CA PRO A 155 -10.92 7.58 -17.89
C PRO A 155 -10.60 6.73 -19.13
N PRO A 156 -11.59 6.02 -19.74
CA PRO A 156 -11.31 5.14 -20.88
C PRO A 156 -10.58 5.82 -22.05
N ALA A 157 -10.85 7.10 -22.29
CA ALA A 157 -10.18 7.89 -23.32
C ALA A 157 -8.68 8.13 -23.05
N ASP A 158 -8.26 8.10 -21.79
CA ASP A 158 -6.88 8.36 -21.37
C ASP A 158 -6.04 7.09 -21.23
N VAL A 159 -6.66 5.90 -21.23
CA VAL A 159 -5.97 4.61 -21.05
C VAL A 159 -4.78 4.44 -22.00
N PRO A 160 -4.89 4.68 -23.32
CA PRO A 160 -3.75 4.51 -24.24
C PRO A 160 -2.56 5.42 -23.94
N ARG A 161 -2.81 6.56 -23.28
CA ARG A 161 -1.78 7.53 -22.89
C ARG A 161 -1.16 7.21 -21.53
N ILE A 162 -1.98 6.76 -20.58
CA ILE A 162 -1.58 6.53 -19.19
C ILE A 162 -0.94 5.15 -18.99
N GLU A 163 -1.47 4.11 -19.62
CA GLU A 163 -0.99 2.74 -19.43
C GLU A 163 0.50 2.57 -19.77
N PRO A 164 1.05 3.13 -20.87
CA PRO A 164 2.48 3.05 -21.15
C PRO A 164 3.35 3.72 -20.11
N ILE A 165 2.85 4.77 -19.43
CA ILE A 165 3.57 5.45 -18.34
C ILE A 165 3.63 4.53 -17.13
N MET A 166 2.51 3.91 -16.77
CA MET A 166 2.45 2.95 -15.67
C MET A 166 3.25 1.68 -15.96
N ASN A 167 3.44 1.30 -17.22
CA ASN A 167 4.25 0.12 -17.57
C ASN A 167 5.76 0.36 -17.41
N ARG A 168 6.23 1.60 -17.24
CA ARG A 168 7.66 1.90 -17.08
C ARG A 168 8.19 1.33 -15.77
N SER A 169 9.17 0.44 -15.85
CA SER A 169 9.75 -0.25 -14.68
C SER A 169 8.74 -1.07 -13.86
N ALA A 170 7.55 -1.34 -14.40
CA ALA A 170 6.58 -2.19 -13.74
C ALA A 170 7.05 -3.64 -13.79
N VAL A 171 6.86 -4.33 -12.67
CA VAL A 171 7.03 -5.78 -12.58
C VAL A 171 6.04 -6.45 -13.54
N ARG A 172 6.53 -7.41 -14.33
CA ARG A 172 5.66 -8.29 -15.11
C ARG A 172 4.93 -9.22 -14.14
N LEU A 173 3.67 -8.91 -13.87
CA LEU A 173 2.90 -9.51 -12.78
C LEU A 173 2.79 -11.03 -12.90
N GLN A 174 2.57 -11.54 -14.11
CA GLN A 174 2.47 -12.98 -14.39
C GLN A 174 3.78 -13.71 -14.06
N GLU A 175 4.92 -13.17 -14.49
CA GLU A 175 6.23 -13.75 -14.16
C GLU A 175 6.53 -13.73 -12.67
N ARG A 176 6.12 -12.65 -11.98
CA ARG A 176 6.25 -12.55 -10.52
C ARG A 176 5.38 -13.58 -9.80
N CYS A 177 4.15 -13.77 -10.26
CA CYS A 177 3.24 -14.78 -9.75
C CYS A 177 3.83 -16.20 -9.90
N GLU A 178 4.36 -16.53 -11.07
CA GLU A 178 5.04 -17.80 -11.30
C GLU A 178 6.27 -17.98 -10.40
N LEU A 179 7.07 -16.92 -10.21
CA LEU A 179 8.23 -16.94 -9.32
C LEU A 179 7.82 -17.24 -7.88
N TYR A 180 6.76 -16.59 -7.38
CA TYR A 180 6.22 -16.88 -6.06
C TYR A 180 5.72 -18.32 -5.96
N ARG A 181 4.95 -18.79 -6.94
CA ARG A 181 4.45 -20.18 -6.97
C ARG A 181 5.58 -21.21 -6.97
N ARG A 182 6.67 -20.99 -7.69
CA ARG A 182 7.87 -21.85 -7.64
C ARG A 182 8.52 -21.91 -6.26
N SER A 183 8.37 -20.86 -5.45
CA SER A 183 8.83 -20.82 -4.05
C SER A 183 7.85 -21.42 -3.03
N GLY A 184 6.74 -22.01 -3.48
CA GLY A 184 5.71 -22.63 -2.62
C GLY A 184 4.61 -21.67 -2.17
N TRP A 185 4.59 -20.42 -2.64
CA TRP A 185 3.49 -19.49 -2.38
C TRP A 185 2.25 -19.88 -3.20
N GLN A 186 1.07 -19.84 -2.59
CA GLN A 186 -0.19 -20.14 -3.27
C GLN A 186 -1.06 -18.89 -3.43
N ALA A 187 -1.20 -18.13 -2.35
CA ALA A 187 -1.97 -16.90 -2.29
C ALA A 187 -1.47 -16.04 -1.12
N PHE A 188 -1.78 -14.75 -1.13
CA PHE A 188 -1.45 -13.85 -0.03
C PHE A 188 -2.19 -14.26 1.25
N ASP A 189 -1.44 -14.44 2.34
CA ASP A 189 -1.96 -14.77 3.67
C ASP A 189 -1.88 -13.55 4.60
N PRO A 190 -3.04 -12.96 4.99
CA PRO A 190 -3.07 -11.81 5.90
C PRO A 190 -2.67 -12.14 7.34
N THR A 191 -2.53 -13.42 7.69
CA THR A 191 -2.11 -13.88 9.03
C THR A 191 -0.62 -14.21 9.11
N ALA A 192 0.06 -14.33 7.97
CA ALA A 192 1.47 -14.66 7.93
C ALA A 192 2.34 -13.55 8.55
N VAL A 193 3.46 -13.93 9.17
CA VAL A 193 4.39 -12.99 9.80
C VAL A 193 4.93 -12.00 8.76
N PRO A 194 4.84 -10.68 8.96
CA PRO A 194 5.40 -9.68 8.04
C PRO A 194 6.90 -9.91 7.77
N TYR A 195 7.36 -9.54 6.58
CA TYR A 195 8.78 -9.61 6.25
C TYR A 195 9.58 -8.62 7.11
N THR A 196 10.72 -9.07 7.62
CA THR A 196 11.66 -8.22 8.34
C THR A 196 12.37 -7.26 7.38
N ALA A 197 13.00 -6.21 7.93
CA ALA A 197 13.78 -5.26 7.15
C ALA A 197 14.88 -5.95 6.30
N ASP A 198 15.58 -6.93 6.86
CA ASP A 198 16.63 -7.67 6.15
C ASP A 198 16.06 -8.53 5.02
N GLN A 199 14.93 -9.19 5.25
CA GLN A 199 14.25 -9.98 4.21
C GLN A 199 13.77 -9.09 3.06
N VAL A 200 13.17 -7.93 3.38
CA VAL A 200 12.76 -6.93 2.38
C VAL A 200 13.97 -6.40 1.59
N ARG A 201 15.07 -6.07 2.26
CA ARG A 201 16.30 -5.62 1.59
C ARG A 201 16.85 -6.68 0.64
N ASN A 202 16.88 -7.94 1.06
CA ASN A 202 17.34 -9.05 0.24
C ASN A 202 16.41 -9.25 -0.98
N GLU A 203 15.10 -9.27 -0.78
CA GLU A 203 14.11 -9.39 -1.87
C GLU A 203 14.25 -8.25 -2.90
N ARG A 204 14.42 -7.00 -2.45
CA ARG A 204 14.67 -5.87 -3.36
C ARG A 204 15.98 -6.02 -4.12
N ALA A 205 17.03 -6.54 -3.48
CA ALA A 205 18.32 -6.77 -4.12
C ALA A 205 18.25 -7.85 -5.21
N LEU A 206 17.39 -8.86 -5.06
CA LEU A 206 17.14 -9.88 -6.10
C LEU A 206 16.49 -9.30 -7.37
N HIS A 207 15.88 -8.12 -7.27
CA HIS A 207 15.14 -7.48 -8.35
C HIS A 207 15.70 -6.13 -8.77
N ALA A 208 16.81 -5.71 -8.17
CA ALA A 208 17.53 -4.52 -8.58
C ALA A 208 18.21 -4.80 -9.94
N ASN A 209 17.72 -4.13 -11.00
CA ASN A 209 18.35 -4.12 -12.32
C ASN A 209 19.45 -3.05 -12.40
#